data_AF-A0A960ABR1-F1
#
_entry.id   AF-A0A960ABR1-F1
#
_cell.length_a   1.000
_cell.length_b   1.000
_cell.length_c   1.000
_cell.angle_alpha   90.00
_cell.angle_beta   90.00
_cell.angle_gamma   90.00
#
_symmetry.space_group_name_H-M   'P 1'
#
loop_
_entity.id
_entity.type
_entity.pdbx_description
1 polymer ?
#
loop_
_entity_poly.entity_id
_entity_poly.type
_entity_poly.pdbx_seq_one_letter_code
_entity_poly.pdbx_strand_id
1 'polypeptide(L)'
;MSTGATEPSLELRERALRSLKKKHDFHIHLTIYLVVNSFLVAIWAMTTAAFFWPIFPIVGWGIGVLANAWDAYGGDEPTERQVNREMTRLSRRQ
;
A
#
# COMPACT_ATOMS: atom_id res chain seq x y z
N MET A 1 32.38 -19.51 16.38
CA MET A 1 30.96 -19.34 16.73
C MET A 1 30.64 -17.86 16.65
N SER A 2 30.22 -17.36 15.47
CA SER A 2 30.13 -15.92 15.15
C SER A 2 28.85 -15.59 14.36
N THR A 3 27.72 -16.16 14.78
CA THR A 3 26.44 -16.11 14.04
C THR A 3 25.45 -15.07 14.59
N GLY A 4 25.80 -14.34 15.66
CA GLY A 4 24.84 -13.45 16.35
C GLY A 4 24.71 -12.02 15.81
N ALA A 5 25.70 -11.53 15.05
CA ALA A 5 25.70 -10.13 14.57
C ALA A 5 25.06 -9.95 13.17
N THR A 6 24.97 -11.02 12.38
CA THR A 6 24.46 -10.95 11.00
C THR A 6 22.94 -11.09 10.93
N GLU A 7 22.35 -11.99 11.73
CA GLU A 7 20.90 -12.28 11.77
C GLU A 7 20.02 -11.04 12.06
N PRO A 8 20.31 -10.19 13.08
CA PRO A 8 19.45 -9.04 13.39
C PRO A 8 19.44 -7.99 12.28
N SER A 9 20.57 -7.86 11.57
CA SER A 9 20.74 -6.89 10.49
C SER A 9 19.99 -7.32 9.21
N LEU A 10 19.89 -8.63 8.97
CA LEU A 10 19.15 -9.19 7.83
C LEU A 10 17.64 -9.09 8.05
N GLU A 11 17.14 -9.38 9.25
CA GLU A 11 15.73 -9.21 9.59
C GLU A 11 15.28 -7.73 9.48
N LEU A 12 16.08 -6.79 10.01
CA LEU A 12 15.81 -5.36 9.87
C LEU A 12 15.78 -4.90 8.41
N ARG A 13 16.69 -5.43 7.59
CA ARG A 13 16.76 -5.13 6.15
C ARG A 13 15.56 -5.72 5.41
N GLU A 14 15.13 -6.95 5.72
CA GLU A 14 13.94 -7.55 5.12
C GLU A 14 12.67 -6.78 5.48
N ARG A 15 12.51 -6.38 6.75
CA ARG A 15 11.36 -5.55 7.18
C ARG A 15 11.33 -4.21 6.48
N ALA A 16 12.48 -3.53 6.37
CA ALA A 16 12.59 -2.29 5.61
C ALA A 16 12.20 -2.49 4.14
N LEU A 17 12.69 -3.55 3.49
CA LEU A 17 12.37 -3.85 2.09
C LEU A 17 10.89 -4.19 1.87
N ARG A 18 10.26 -4.93 2.79
CA ARG A 18 8.81 -5.25 2.71
C ARG A 18 7.96 -3.99 2.80
N SER A 19 8.30 -3.07 3.72
CA SER A 19 7.57 -1.81 3.87
C SER A 19 7.70 -0.89 2.65
N LEU A 20 8.88 -0.85 2.03
CA LEU A 20 9.11 -0.09 0.80
C LEU A 20 8.39 -0.71 -0.41
N LYS A 21 8.37 -2.04 -0.52
CA LYS A 21 7.73 -2.75 -1.63
C LYS A 21 6.22 -2.57 -1.62
N LYS A 22 5.56 -2.62 -0.46
CA LYS A 22 4.11 -2.37 -0.33
C LYS A 22 3.71 -0.98 -0.86
N LYS A 23 4.47 0.05 -0.51
CA LYS A 23 4.22 1.43 -0.99
C LYS A 23 4.44 1.55 -2.50
N HIS A 24 5.47 0.90 -3.03
CA HIS A 24 5.77 0.92 -4.46
C HIS A 24 4.67 0.25 -5.30
N ASP A 25 4.20 -0.92 -4.88
CA ASP A 25 3.12 -1.65 -5.58
C ASP A 25 1.81 -0.85 -5.58
N PHE A 26 1.50 -0.15 -4.49
CA PHE A 26 0.36 0.76 -4.43
C PHE A 26 0.50 1.92 -5.44
N HIS A 27 1.66 2.58 -5.48
CA HIS A 27 1.89 3.68 -6.42
C HIS A 27 1.79 3.24 -7.88
N ILE A 28 2.26 2.05 -8.22
CA ILE A 28 2.11 1.50 -9.58
C ILE A 28 0.62 1.32 -9.91
N HIS A 29 -0.14 0.67 -9.03
CA HIS A 29 -1.58 0.44 -9.26
C HIS A 29 -2.35 1.75 -9.39
N LEU A 30 -2.06 2.74 -8.54
CA LEU A 30 -2.67 4.07 -8.63
C LEU A 30 -2.30 4.78 -9.95
N THR A 31 -1.04 4.70 -10.38
CA THR A 31 -0.59 5.32 -11.64
C THR A 31 -1.31 4.69 -12.84
N ILE A 32 -1.37 3.37 -12.90
CA ILE A 32 -2.08 2.64 -13.96
C ILE A 32 -3.57 3.03 -13.96
N TYR A 33 -4.19 3.08 -12.77
CA TYR A 33 -5.58 3.49 -12.63
C TYR A 33 -5.82 4.90 -13.19
N LEU A 34 -4.98 5.87 -12.84
CA LEU A 34 -5.12 7.25 -13.34
C LEU A 34 -4.91 7.34 -14.85
N VAL A 35 -3.88 6.67 -15.39
CA VAL A 35 -3.57 6.69 -16.83
C VAL A 35 -4.71 6.07 -17.64
N VAL A 36 -5.19 4.89 -17.25
CA VAL A 36 -6.25 4.18 -17.97
C VAL A 36 -7.57 4.95 -17.90
N ASN A 37 -7.98 5.41 -16.72
CA ASN A 37 -9.23 6.16 -16.59
C ASN A 37 -9.18 7.51 -17.31
N SER A 38 -8.05 8.23 -17.27
CA SER A 38 -7.89 9.47 -18.03
C SER A 38 -7.98 9.23 -19.54
N PHE A 39 -7.40 8.14 -20.02
CA PHE A 39 -7.50 7.73 -21.42
C PHE A 39 -8.94 7.39 -21.83
N LEU A 40 -9.69 6.65 -21.00
CA LEU A 40 -11.09 6.32 -21.25
C LEU A 40 -11.98 7.58 -21.26
N VAL A 41 -11.73 8.51 -20.35
CA VAL A 41 -12.42 9.81 -20.31
C VAL A 41 -12.10 10.65 -21.54
N ALA A 42 -10.83 10.67 -21.98
CA ALA A 42 -10.43 11.36 -23.20
C ALA A 42 -11.12 10.78 -24.44
N ILE A 43 -11.18 9.45 -24.57
CA ILE A 43 -11.94 8.78 -25.64
C ILE A 43 -13.42 9.20 -25.58
N TRP A 44 -14.05 9.12 -24.40
CA TRP A 44 -15.44 9.52 -24.25
C TRP A 44 -15.66 10.98 -24.67
N ALA A 45 -14.80 11.90 -24.25
CA ALA A 45 -14.89 13.32 -24.58
C ALA A 45 -14.69 13.63 -26.08
N MET A 46 -13.93 12.79 -26.80
CA MET A 46 -13.73 12.90 -28.25
C MET A 46 -14.85 12.24 -29.07
N THR A 47 -15.66 11.39 -28.45
CA THR A 47 -16.85 10.79 -29.10
C THR A 47 -18.06 11.71 -28.98
N THR A 48 -19.26 11.25 -29.37
CA THR A 48 -20.51 12.04 -29.31
C THR A 48 -20.95 12.47 -27.91
N ALA A 49 -20.13 12.24 -26.87
CA ALA A 49 -20.40 12.57 -25.47
C ALA A 49 -21.79 12.09 -25.00
N ALA A 50 -22.16 10.87 -25.42
CA ALA A 50 -23.35 10.18 -24.94
C ALA A 50 -23.17 9.75 -23.46
N PHE A 51 -23.97 8.79 -22.98
CA PHE A 51 -23.88 8.28 -21.61
C PHE A 51 -22.42 8.05 -21.15
N PHE A 52 -22.08 8.56 -19.96
CA PHE A 52 -20.72 8.55 -19.39
C PHE A 52 -20.33 7.15 -18.91
N TRP A 53 -20.11 6.25 -19.86
CA TRP A 53 -19.72 4.87 -19.61
C TRP A 53 -18.37 4.69 -18.88
N PRO A 54 -17.39 5.64 -18.90
CA PRO A 54 -16.18 5.50 -18.08
C PRO A 54 -16.47 5.41 -16.57
N ILE A 55 -17.68 5.76 -16.12
CA ILE A 55 -18.08 5.61 -14.70
C ILE A 55 -17.92 4.18 -14.18
N PHE A 56 -18.16 3.16 -15.01
CA PHE A 56 -18.10 1.76 -14.58
C PHE A 56 -16.67 1.32 -14.18
N PRO A 57 -15.64 1.47 -15.03
CA PRO A 57 -14.27 1.16 -14.63
C PRO A 57 -13.76 2.08 -13.51
N ILE A 58 -14.14 3.37 -13.50
CA ILE A 58 -13.77 4.31 -12.44
C ILE A 58 -14.26 3.79 -11.09
N VAL A 59 -15.55 3.47 -10.96
CA VAL A 59 -16.14 3.03 -9.69
C VAL A 59 -15.73 1.59 -9.36
N GLY A 60 -15.81 0.68 -10.33
CA GLY A 60 -15.52 -0.73 -10.12
C GLY A 60 -14.08 -0.98 -9.68
N TRP A 61 -13.10 -0.36 -10.35
CA TRP A 61 -11.70 -0.50 -9.96
C TRP A 61 -11.29 0.49 -8.87
N GLY A 62 -11.94 1.65 -8.78
CA GLY A 62 -11.62 2.68 -7.78
C GLY A 62 -11.79 2.17 -6.35
N ILE A 63 -12.77 1.31 -6.09
CA ILE A 63 -12.97 0.67 -4.79
C ILE A 63 -11.76 -0.22 -4.42
N GLY A 64 -11.23 -0.99 -5.37
CA GLY A 64 -10.05 -1.83 -5.16
C GLY A 64 -8.79 -1.01 -4.88
N VAL A 65 -8.61 0.11 -5.59
CA VAL A 65 -7.51 1.05 -5.34
C VAL A 65 -7.64 1.72 -3.98
N LEU A 66 -8.85 2.13 -3.57
CA LEU A 66 -9.12 2.69 -2.24
C LEU A 66 -8.85 1.69 -1.11
N ALA A 67 -9.23 0.42 -1.29
CA ALA A 67 -8.91 -0.64 -0.33
C ALA A 67 -7.40 -0.87 -0.20
N ASN A 68 -6.68 -0.89 -1.33
CA ASN A 68 -5.23 -1.02 -1.35
C ASN A 68 -4.53 0.22 -0.75
N ALA A 69 -5.12 1.42 -0.93
CA ALA A 69 -4.64 2.66 -0.31
C ALA A 69 -4.78 2.60 1.21
N TRP A 70 -5.92 2.09 1.69
CA TRP A 70 -6.17 1.93 3.11
C TRP A 70 -5.22 0.91 3.75
N ASP A 71 -4.87 -0.18 3.06
CA ASP A 71 -3.87 -1.13 3.55
C ASP A 71 -2.45 -0.52 3.54
N ALA A 72 -2.11 0.25 2.50
CA ALA A 72 -0.79 0.86 2.35
C ALA A 72 -0.55 2.10 3.25
N TYR A 73 -1.59 2.85 3.61
CA TYR A 73 -1.50 4.11 4.38
C TYR A 73 -2.27 4.11 5.70
N GLY A 74 -3.33 3.32 5.85
CA GLY A 74 -4.17 3.24 7.06
C GLY A 74 -3.76 2.13 8.03
N GLY A 75 -2.97 1.17 7.57
CA GLY A 75 -2.24 0.26 8.45
C GLY A 75 -1.01 0.96 9.00
N ASP A 76 -1.16 1.67 10.12
CA ASP A 76 -0.05 1.80 11.07
C ASP A 76 0.33 0.37 11.48
N GLU A 77 1.20 -0.29 10.70
CA GLU A 77 1.96 -1.45 11.17
C GLU A 77 2.58 -0.98 12.49
N PRO A 78 2.13 -1.50 13.66
CA PRO A 78 2.61 -1.02 14.94
C PRO A 78 4.12 -1.14 14.88
N THR A 79 4.80 0.01 14.87
CA THR A 79 6.24 0.03 14.65
C THR A 79 6.84 -0.93 15.66
N GLU A 80 7.83 -1.75 15.32
CA GLU A 80 8.38 -2.74 16.27
C GLU A 80 8.84 -2.12 17.59
N ARG A 81 9.14 -0.82 17.57
CA ARG A 81 9.37 0.03 18.74
C ARG A 81 8.14 0.17 19.65
N GLN A 82 6.94 0.33 19.11
CA GLN A 82 5.68 0.28 19.85
C GLN A 82 5.40 -1.13 20.38
N VAL A 83 5.55 -2.17 19.56
CA VAL A 83 5.33 -3.56 20.00
C VAL A 83 6.30 -3.95 21.13
N ASN A 84 7.59 -3.65 20.99
CA ASN A 84 8.58 -3.89 22.06
C ASN A 84 8.28 -3.05 23.32
N ARG A 85 7.79 -1.82 23.16
CA ARG A 85 7.43 -0.98 24.30
C ARG A 85 6.20 -1.51 25.04
N GLU A 86 5.25 -2.09 24.32
CA GLU A 86 4.08 -2.78 24.87
C GLU A 86 4.50 -4.07 25.61
N MET A 87 5.34 -4.92 24.98
CA MET A 87 5.86 -6.15 25.59
C MET A 87 6.64 -5.87 26.89
N THR A 88 7.48 -4.84 26.88
CA THR A 88 8.25 -4.42 28.07
C THR A 88 7.35 -3.88 29.20
N ARG A 89 6.17 -3.35 28.85
CA ARG A 89 5.17 -2.88 29.82
C ARG A 89 4.45 -4.06 30.48
N LEU A 90 4.14 -5.11 29.72
CA LEU A 90 3.43 -6.29 30.20
C LEU A 90 4.35 -7.23 31.00
N SER A 91 5.61 -7.40 30.58
CA SER A 91 6.58 -8.23 31.30
C SER A 91 7.00 -7.65 32.66
N ARG A 92 6.80 -6.34 32.88
CA ARG A 92 7.09 -5.66 34.15
C ARG A 92 5.92 -5.71 35.14
N ARG A 93 4.78 -6.29 34.74
CA ARG A 93 3.56 -6.44 35.55
C ARG A 93 3.31 -7.90 36.01
N GLN A 94 4.19 -8.83 35.66
CA GLN A 94 4.29 -10.17 36.25
C GLN A 94 5.53 -10.23 37.14
#